data_AF-A0A5E6NLV7-F1
#
_entry.id   AF-A0A5E6NLV7-F1
#
_cell.length_a   1.000
_cell.length_b   1.000
_cell.length_c   1.000
_cell.angle_alpha   90.00
_cell.angle_beta   90.00
_cell.angle_gamma   90.00
#
_symmetry.space_group_name_H-M   'P 1'
#
loop_
_entity.id
_entity.type
_entity.pdbx_description
1 polymer ?
#
loop_
_entity_poly.entity_id
_entity_poly.type
_entity_poly.pdbx_seq_one_letter_code
_entity_poly.pdbx_strand_id
1 'polypeptide(L)'
;MKQNYHMNANTNSHSRAIIHRAKASNTTLAHRFGVSTKTIAKWKSRDFVKDKTSRPKTIHYALNETEREIIRVVRTLTWLELDDLTDSIVACCMPNANRSNVYRTLVCFGINRVPQEKKQQASTFKEYEPGYLHIDVTYLPKLAGKKQYLFVAIDRATRVLILRFMRIKPLSMPLSSLIIARTFIPLQLRIY
;
A
#
# COMPACT_ATOMS: atom_id res chain seq x y z
N MET A 1 2.53 -32.96 8.08
CA MET A 1 2.10 -31.74 8.80
C MET A 1 0.82 -32.02 9.56
N LYS A 2 0.79 -31.75 10.86
CA LYS A 2 -0.40 -31.86 11.72
C LYS A 2 -1.40 -30.79 11.31
N GLN A 3 -2.64 -31.18 10.99
CA GLN A 3 -3.72 -30.22 10.77
C GLN A 3 -4.24 -29.76 12.13
N ASN A 4 -4.14 -28.46 12.42
CA ASN A 4 -4.71 -27.87 13.62
C ASN A 4 -6.20 -27.61 13.37
N TYR A 5 -7.04 -28.41 14.02
CA TYR A 5 -8.49 -28.23 13.97
C TYR A 5 -8.94 -27.37 15.14
N HIS A 6 -9.98 -26.57 14.91
CA HIS A 6 -10.69 -25.90 15.99
C HIS A 6 -11.37 -26.93 16.89
N MET A 7 -11.49 -26.64 18.19
CA MET A 7 -12.09 -27.56 19.19
C MET A 7 -13.51 -27.99 18.80
N ASN A 8 -14.28 -27.08 18.19
CA ASN A 8 -15.65 -27.32 17.72
C ASN A 8 -15.74 -27.84 16.27
N ALA A 9 -14.65 -28.36 15.70
CA ALA A 9 -14.69 -28.87 14.32
C ALA A 9 -15.33 -30.27 14.26
N ASN A 10 -16.56 -30.36 13.76
CA ASN A 10 -17.28 -31.64 13.62
C ASN A 10 -16.68 -32.58 12.56
N THR A 11 -15.87 -32.08 11.62
CA THR A 11 -15.20 -32.92 10.62
C THR A 11 -13.71 -32.66 10.58
N ASN A 12 -12.93 -33.74 10.52
CA ASN A 12 -11.49 -33.73 10.33
C ASN A 12 -11.15 -34.49 9.05
N SER A 13 -9.87 -34.51 8.68
CA SER A 13 -9.44 -35.17 7.44
C SER A 13 -9.70 -36.69 7.46
N HIS A 14 -9.68 -37.32 8.64
CA HIS A 14 -9.99 -38.74 8.76
C HIS A 14 -11.48 -39.01 8.51
N SER A 15 -12.38 -38.28 9.15
CA SER A 15 -13.83 -38.44 8.95
C SER A 15 -14.25 -38.10 7.51
N ARG A 16 -13.63 -37.09 6.90
CA ARG A 16 -13.86 -36.75 5.48
C ARG A 16 -13.37 -37.85 4.53
N ALA A 17 -12.24 -38.50 4.82
CA ALA A 17 -11.76 -39.65 4.03
C ALA A 17 -12.73 -40.83 4.10
N ILE A 18 -13.30 -41.09 5.28
CA ILE A 18 -14.33 -42.12 5.46
C ILE A 18 -15.59 -41.76 4.65
N ILE A 19 -16.07 -40.52 4.78
CA ILE A 19 -17.25 -40.03 4.03
C ILE A 19 -17.05 -40.17 2.52
N HIS A 20 -15.86 -39.83 2.01
CA HIS A 20 -15.55 -39.90 0.59
C HIS A 20 -15.60 -41.33 0.03
N ARG A 21 -15.11 -42.33 0.79
CA ARG A 21 -15.10 -43.74 0.38
C ARG A 21 -16.40 -44.50 0.68
N ALA A 22 -17.30 -43.91 1.47
CA ALA A 22 -18.48 -44.59 1.97
C ALA A 22 -19.55 -44.79 0.87
N LYS A 23 -20.02 -46.03 0.69
CA LYS A 23 -21.15 -46.36 -0.18
C LYS A 23 -22.52 -46.08 0.45
N ALA A 24 -22.57 -45.87 1.77
CA ALA A 24 -23.80 -45.59 2.51
C ALA A 24 -24.52 -44.30 2.05
N SER A 25 -25.81 -44.21 2.36
CA SER A 25 -26.64 -43.04 2.03
C SER A 25 -26.17 -41.78 2.77
N ASN A 26 -26.47 -40.61 2.19
CA ASN A 26 -26.07 -39.34 2.79
C ASN A 26 -26.75 -39.08 4.14
N THR A 27 -27.97 -39.57 4.35
CA THR A 27 -28.72 -39.45 5.60
C THR A 27 -28.11 -40.27 6.72
N THR A 28 -27.73 -41.53 6.44
CA THR A 28 -27.07 -42.39 7.42
C THR A 28 -25.71 -41.82 7.87
N LEU A 29 -24.91 -41.32 6.90
CA LEU A 29 -23.62 -40.70 7.21
C LEU A 29 -23.78 -39.38 7.97
N ALA A 30 -24.82 -38.59 7.66
CA ALA A 30 -25.09 -37.33 8.35
C ALA A 30 -25.39 -37.57 9.84
N HIS A 31 -26.22 -38.56 10.14
CA HIS A 31 -26.51 -38.97 11.53
C HIS A 31 -25.25 -39.48 12.24
N ARG A 32 -24.47 -40.35 11.58
CA ARG A 32 -23.24 -40.91 12.16
C ARG A 32 -22.19 -39.86 12.52
N PHE A 33 -21.99 -38.86 11.65
CA PHE A 33 -20.95 -37.84 11.81
C PHE A 33 -21.45 -36.54 12.45
N GLY A 34 -22.74 -36.43 12.80
CA GLY A 34 -23.30 -35.24 13.43
C GLY A 34 -23.19 -33.98 12.55
N VAL A 35 -23.39 -34.12 11.24
CA VAL A 35 -23.28 -33.02 10.27
C VAL A 35 -24.44 -33.01 9.28
N SER A 36 -24.65 -31.89 8.60
CA SER A 36 -25.72 -31.79 7.60
C SER A 36 -25.53 -32.77 6.43
N THR A 37 -26.64 -33.23 5.86
CA THR A 37 -26.65 -34.06 4.64
C THR A 37 -25.96 -33.37 3.46
N LYS A 38 -26.06 -32.03 3.37
CA LYS A 38 -25.33 -31.21 2.37
C LYS A 38 -23.81 -31.29 2.58
N THR A 39 -23.35 -31.28 3.82
CA THR A 39 -21.92 -31.44 4.15
C THR A 39 -21.41 -32.81 3.72
N ILE A 40 -22.19 -33.87 3.96
CA ILE A 40 -21.85 -35.22 3.49
C ILE A 40 -21.78 -35.27 1.96
N ALA A 41 -22.82 -34.81 1.27
CA ALA A 41 -22.87 -34.79 -0.19
C ALA A 41 -21.66 -34.06 -0.79
N LYS A 42 -21.34 -32.88 -0.23
CA LYS A 42 -20.18 -32.06 -0.63
C LYS A 42 -18.85 -32.77 -0.46
N TRP A 43 -18.64 -33.52 0.63
CA TRP A 43 -17.38 -34.24 0.84
C TRP A 43 -17.30 -35.55 0.06
N LYS A 44 -18.45 -36.18 -0.19
CA LYS A 44 -18.54 -37.39 -1.02
C LYS A 44 -18.22 -37.09 -2.49
N SER A 45 -18.66 -35.94 -3.00
CA SER A 45 -18.45 -35.51 -4.39
C SER A 45 -17.09 -34.85 -4.68
N ARG A 46 -16.19 -34.73 -3.69
CA ARG A 46 -14.89 -34.07 -3.85
C ARG A 46 -13.80 -35.09 -4.13
N ASP A 47 -12.88 -34.77 -5.03
CA ASP A 47 -11.72 -35.62 -5.34
C ASP A 47 -10.61 -35.57 -4.27
N PHE A 48 -10.74 -34.66 -3.29
CA PHE A 48 -9.72 -34.42 -2.27
C PHE A 48 -10.36 -34.21 -0.89
N VAL A 49 -9.60 -34.62 0.14
CA VAL A 49 -10.06 -34.65 1.54
C VAL A 49 -9.56 -33.44 2.35
N LYS A 50 -8.49 -32.78 1.88
CA LYS A 50 -7.88 -31.63 2.54
C LYS A 50 -8.71 -30.36 2.33
N ASP A 51 -8.56 -29.38 3.22
CA ASP A 51 -9.19 -28.07 3.02
C ASP A 51 -8.55 -27.34 1.84
N LYS A 52 -9.40 -26.71 1.02
CA LYS A 52 -8.94 -25.73 0.04
C LYS A 52 -8.54 -24.44 0.76
N THR A 53 -7.64 -23.69 0.15
CA THR A 53 -7.27 -22.37 0.64
C THR A 53 -8.51 -21.48 0.65
N SER A 54 -8.84 -20.88 1.80
CA SER A 54 -9.86 -19.82 1.87
C SER A 54 -9.38 -18.48 1.31
N ARG A 55 -8.10 -18.40 0.89
CA ARG A 55 -7.50 -17.21 0.32
C ARG A 55 -8.21 -16.85 -1.01
N PRO A 56 -8.66 -15.61 -1.19
CA PRO A 56 -9.16 -15.13 -2.49
C PRO A 56 -8.11 -15.33 -3.59
N LYS A 57 -8.57 -15.73 -4.79
CA LYS A 57 -7.69 -15.86 -5.96
C LYS A 57 -7.20 -14.50 -6.46
N THR A 58 -8.07 -13.50 -6.37
CA THR A 58 -7.80 -12.11 -6.77
C THR A 58 -8.02 -11.21 -5.57
N ILE A 59 -7.04 -10.35 -5.27
CA ILE A 59 -7.14 -9.36 -4.20
C ILE A 59 -7.18 -8.00 -4.88
N HIS A 60 -8.25 -7.25 -4.67
CA HIS A 60 -8.36 -5.87 -5.13
C HIS A 60 -7.74 -4.97 -4.06
N TYR A 61 -6.71 -4.22 -4.44
CA TYR A 61 -6.09 -3.22 -3.59
C TYR A 61 -6.62 -1.84 -3.94
N ALA A 62 -6.65 -0.95 -2.94
CA ALA A 62 -7.06 0.44 -3.14
C ALA A 62 -6.05 1.25 -3.98
N LEU A 63 -4.79 0.82 -4.01
CA LEU A 63 -3.73 1.43 -4.79
C LEU A 63 -3.23 0.45 -5.86
N ASN A 64 -3.03 0.94 -7.07
CA ASN A 64 -2.43 0.17 -8.15
C ASN A 64 -0.90 0.04 -7.96
N GLU A 65 -0.27 -0.78 -8.80
CA GLU A 65 1.17 -1.05 -8.70
C GLU A 65 2.02 0.22 -8.91
N THR A 66 1.62 1.08 -9.86
CA THR A 66 2.36 2.32 -10.15
C THR A 66 2.25 3.32 -9.00
N GLU A 67 1.07 3.47 -8.39
CA GLU A 67 0.84 4.33 -7.22
C GLU A 67 1.67 3.86 -6.01
N ARG A 68 1.69 2.54 -5.77
CA ARG A 68 2.52 1.96 -4.71
C ARG A 68 4.01 2.22 -4.94
N GLU A 69 4.46 2.11 -6.17
CA GLU A 69 5.82 2.39 -6.58
C GLU A 69 6.19 3.87 -6.40
N ILE A 70 5.28 4.77 -6.74
CA ILE A 70 5.42 6.21 -6.46
C ILE A 70 5.62 6.45 -4.95
N ILE A 71 4.74 5.88 -4.10
CA ILE A 71 4.85 6.00 -2.64
C ILE A 71 6.22 5.52 -2.16
N ARG A 72 6.69 4.37 -2.68
CA ARG A 72 8.01 3.83 -2.34
C ARG A 72 9.12 4.81 -2.66
N VAL A 73 9.15 5.32 -3.89
CA VAL A 73 10.22 6.22 -4.33
C VAL A 73 10.21 7.52 -3.53
N VAL A 74 9.05 8.16 -3.39
CA VAL A 74 8.92 9.41 -2.61
C VAL A 74 9.41 9.18 -1.18
N ARG A 75 8.95 8.12 -0.50
CA ARG A 75 9.39 7.79 0.86
C ARG A 75 10.90 7.59 0.96
N THR A 76 11.53 6.91 -0.01
CA THR A 76 12.98 6.66 0.03
C THR A 76 13.82 7.90 -0.25
N LEU A 77 13.30 8.85 -1.03
CA LEU A 77 13.98 10.11 -1.34
C LEU A 77 13.88 11.10 -0.19
N THR A 78 12.68 11.24 0.39
CA THR A 78 12.39 12.32 1.35
C THR A 78 12.40 11.86 2.80
N TRP A 79 12.12 10.57 3.06
CA TRP A 79 11.91 10.01 4.41
C TRP A 79 10.89 10.78 5.27
N LEU A 80 9.91 11.45 4.63
CA LEU A 80 8.84 12.19 5.29
C LEU A 80 7.99 11.31 6.20
N GLU A 81 7.54 11.88 7.31
CA GLU A 81 6.61 11.21 8.21
C GLU A 81 5.34 10.76 7.49
N LEU A 82 4.67 9.76 8.06
CA LEU A 82 3.55 9.11 7.39
C LEU A 82 2.44 10.09 7.01
N ASP A 83 2.17 11.06 7.88
CA ASP A 83 1.10 12.05 7.70
C ASP A 83 1.48 13.04 6.60
N ASP A 84 2.66 13.68 6.70
CA ASP A 84 3.18 14.57 5.64
C ASP A 84 3.28 13.88 4.27
N LEU A 85 3.72 12.63 4.25
CA LEU A 85 3.80 11.83 3.03
C LEU A 85 2.40 11.59 2.44
N THR A 86 1.42 11.30 3.29
CA THR A 86 0.04 11.06 2.86
C THR A 86 -0.54 12.33 2.25
N ASP A 87 -0.41 13.46 2.93
CA ASP A 87 -0.94 14.75 2.46
C ASP A 87 -0.28 15.17 1.15
N SER A 88 1.05 15.04 1.06
CA SER A 88 1.82 15.35 -0.16
C SER A 88 1.37 14.51 -1.35
N ILE A 89 1.11 13.21 -1.13
CA ILE A 89 0.73 12.27 -2.20
C ILE A 89 -0.72 12.45 -2.64
N VAL A 90 -1.63 12.66 -1.68
CA VAL A 90 -3.04 12.91 -1.95
C VAL A 90 -3.21 14.20 -2.76
N ALA A 91 -2.54 15.27 -2.35
CA ALA A 91 -2.55 16.55 -3.06
C ALA A 91 -1.92 16.48 -4.46
N CYS A 92 -0.87 15.66 -4.61
CA CYS A 92 -0.10 15.58 -5.86
C CYS A 92 -0.83 14.80 -6.97
N CYS A 93 -1.19 13.54 -6.71
CA CYS A 93 -1.60 12.64 -7.78
C CYS A 93 -2.48 11.45 -7.36
N MET A 94 -2.82 11.31 -6.08
CA MET A 94 -3.61 10.18 -5.59
C MET A 94 -4.76 10.66 -4.67
N PRO A 95 -5.78 11.36 -5.21
CA PRO A 95 -6.84 11.96 -4.38
C PRO A 95 -7.66 10.94 -3.58
N ASN A 96 -7.70 9.69 -4.03
CA ASN A 96 -8.42 8.60 -3.37
C ASN A 96 -7.54 7.80 -2.39
N ALA A 97 -6.24 8.13 -2.27
CA ALA A 97 -5.38 7.51 -1.28
C ALA A 97 -5.77 7.99 0.13
N ASN A 98 -5.51 7.15 1.12
CA ASN A 98 -5.68 7.51 2.53
C ASN A 98 -4.47 7.04 3.33
N ARG A 99 -4.35 7.55 4.54
CA ARG A 99 -3.26 7.23 5.48
C ARG A 99 -3.02 5.73 5.63
N SER A 100 -4.08 4.94 5.73
CA SER A 100 -3.97 3.48 5.91
C SER A 100 -3.43 2.78 4.66
N ASN A 101 -3.86 3.20 3.47
CA ASN A 101 -3.37 2.66 2.19
C ASN A 101 -1.88 2.95 2.02
N VAL A 102 -1.46 4.19 2.35
CA VAL A 102 -0.04 4.60 2.33
C VAL A 102 0.75 3.78 3.35
N TYR A 103 0.31 3.71 4.61
CA TYR A 103 0.99 2.95 5.66
C TYR A 103 1.17 1.46 5.30
N ARG A 104 0.11 0.79 4.84
CA ARG A 104 0.17 -0.62 4.43
C ARG A 104 1.14 -0.82 3.26
N THR A 105 1.22 0.15 2.35
CA THR A 105 2.20 0.14 1.25
C THR A 105 3.62 0.23 1.79
N LEU A 106 3.89 1.14 2.74
CA LEU A 106 5.21 1.25 3.37
C LEU A 106 5.62 -0.03 4.10
N VAL A 107 4.69 -0.66 4.82
CA VAL A 107 4.92 -1.94 5.51
C VAL A 107 5.20 -3.05 4.49
N CYS A 108 4.44 -3.12 3.40
CA CYS A 108 4.65 -4.12 2.34
C CYS A 108 6.05 -4.03 1.71
N PHE A 109 6.61 -2.83 1.61
CA PHE A 109 7.97 -2.60 1.10
C PHE A 109 9.06 -2.60 2.19
N GLY A 110 8.70 -2.75 3.47
CA GLY A 110 9.67 -2.73 4.58
C GLY A 110 10.30 -1.36 4.88
N ILE A 111 9.65 -0.26 4.46
CA ILE A 111 10.17 1.13 4.57
C ILE A 111 9.30 2.01 5.48
N ASN A 112 8.53 1.39 6.37
CA ASN A 112 7.69 2.10 7.33
C ASN A 112 8.51 2.87 8.38
N ARG A 113 9.74 2.44 8.67
CA ARG A 113 10.64 3.09 9.62
C ARG A 113 11.75 3.83 8.89
N VAL A 114 12.11 5.01 9.41
CA VAL A 114 13.28 5.76 8.92
C VAL A 114 14.55 5.05 9.39
N PRO A 115 15.50 4.72 8.49
CA PRO A 115 16.79 4.12 8.84
C PRO A 115 17.59 4.98 9.82
N GLN A 116 18.35 4.35 10.71
CA GLN A 116 19.10 5.06 11.74
C GLN A 116 20.18 5.98 11.16
N GLU A 117 20.84 5.57 10.08
CA GLU A 117 21.78 6.40 9.30
C GLU A 117 21.13 7.69 8.81
N LYS A 118 19.89 7.62 8.34
CA LYS A 118 19.14 8.78 7.85
C LYS A 118 18.70 9.71 8.98
N LYS A 119 18.41 9.16 10.16
CA LYS A 119 18.15 9.96 11.36
C LYS A 119 19.38 10.73 11.83
N GLN A 120 20.57 10.13 11.70
CA GLN A 120 21.83 10.79 12.06
C GLN A 120 22.23 11.88 11.07
N GLN A 121 21.88 11.71 9.79
CA GLN A 121 22.06 12.74 8.74
C GLN A 121 21.04 13.87 8.81
N ALA A 122 19.94 13.70 9.55
CA ALA A 122 18.91 14.70 9.66
C ALA A 122 19.44 15.88 10.50
N SER A 123 19.71 16.99 9.83
CA SER A 123 20.03 18.26 10.49
C SER A 123 18.76 19.05 10.75
N THR A 124 18.78 19.85 11.82
CA THR A 124 17.72 20.84 12.04
C THR A 124 17.77 21.84 10.90
N PHE A 125 16.66 22.01 10.22
CA PHE A 125 16.56 23.02 9.18
C PHE A 125 16.75 24.41 9.77
N LYS A 126 17.55 25.24 9.08
CA LYS A 126 17.66 26.67 9.39
C LYS A 126 16.26 27.28 9.42
N GLU A 127 15.99 28.12 10.40
CA GLU A 127 14.73 28.85 10.49
C GLU A 127 14.67 29.91 9.38
N TYR A 128 13.57 29.94 8.64
CA TYR A 128 13.30 30.93 7.60
C TYR A 128 11.97 31.61 7.92
N GLU A 129 11.85 32.88 7.54
CA GLU A 129 10.54 33.52 7.50
C GLU A 129 9.63 32.81 6.48
N PRO A 130 8.31 32.77 6.72
CA PRO A 130 7.38 32.22 5.75
C PRO A 130 7.47 32.96 4.41
N GLY A 131 7.43 32.21 3.30
CA GLY A 131 7.55 32.76 1.94
C GLY A 131 8.86 32.41 1.21
N TYR A 132 9.83 31.77 1.88
CA TYR A 132 11.00 31.16 1.25
C TYR A 132 10.71 29.73 0.80
N LEU A 133 10.63 29.53 -0.52
CA LEU A 133 10.34 28.24 -1.14
C LEU A 133 11.62 27.59 -1.67
N HIS A 134 11.98 26.43 -1.13
CA HIS A 134 13.07 25.63 -1.68
C HIS A 134 12.53 24.67 -2.74
N ILE A 135 13.11 24.70 -3.94
CA ILE A 135 12.64 23.91 -5.08
C ILE A 135 13.77 23.03 -5.61
N ASP A 136 13.46 21.76 -5.82
CA ASP A 136 14.38 20.78 -6.41
C ASP A 136 13.68 19.93 -7.48
N VAL A 137 14.47 19.37 -8.40
CA VAL A 137 13.99 18.44 -9.43
C VAL A 137 14.88 17.20 -9.44
N THR A 138 14.30 16.07 -9.02
CA THR A 138 15.00 14.78 -8.94
C THR A 138 14.55 13.83 -10.05
N TYR A 139 15.48 13.02 -10.56
CA TYR A 139 15.16 11.91 -11.48
C TYR A 139 14.50 10.76 -10.72
N LEU A 140 13.42 10.20 -11.28
CA LEU A 140 12.76 9.01 -10.74
C LEU A 140 13.22 7.76 -11.50
N PRO A 141 13.36 6.60 -10.82
CA PRO A 141 13.52 5.32 -11.50
C PRO A 141 12.39 5.12 -12.51
N LYS A 142 12.63 4.34 -13.56
CA LYS A 142 11.63 4.13 -14.63
C LYS A 142 10.37 3.45 -14.07
N LEU A 143 9.34 4.24 -13.77
CA LEU A 143 8.03 3.76 -13.36
C LEU A 143 7.27 3.26 -14.60
N ALA A 144 6.90 1.97 -14.61
CA ALA A 144 6.28 1.32 -15.77
C ALA A 144 7.07 1.53 -17.09
N GLY A 145 8.40 1.52 -17.03
CA GLY A 145 9.29 1.71 -18.18
C GLY A 145 9.42 3.16 -18.68
N LYS A 146 8.67 4.11 -18.10
CA LYS A 146 8.69 5.52 -18.51
C LYS A 146 9.64 6.33 -17.62
N LYS A 147 10.46 7.17 -18.24
CA LYS A 147 11.28 8.15 -17.50
C LYS A 147 10.35 9.24 -16.96
N GLN A 148 10.46 9.53 -15.68
CA GLN A 148 9.73 10.60 -15.01
C GLN A 148 10.68 11.41 -14.12
N TYR A 149 10.28 12.63 -13.83
CA TYR A 149 10.98 13.55 -12.95
C TYR A 149 10.04 13.95 -11.82
N LEU A 150 10.58 14.09 -10.62
CA LEU A 150 9.85 14.59 -9.47
C LEU A 150 10.27 16.03 -9.23
N PHE A 151 9.33 16.94 -9.39
CA PHE A 151 9.43 18.29 -8.88
C PHE A 151 9.05 18.28 -7.41
N VAL A 152 9.88 18.91 -6.59
CA VAL A 152 9.68 19.05 -5.15
C VAL A 152 9.77 20.52 -4.81
N ALA A 153 8.74 21.06 -4.17
CA ALA A 153 8.78 22.38 -3.57
C ALA A 153 8.46 22.27 -2.08
N ILE A 154 9.27 22.90 -1.24
CA ILE A 154 9.18 22.84 0.22
C ILE A 154 9.18 24.26 0.76
N ASP A 155 8.10 24.65 1.44
CA ASP A 155 8.14 25.83 2.29
C ASP A 155 8.95 25.50 3.55
N ARG A 156 10.08 26.20 3.72
CA ARG A 156 11.02 25.90 4.81
C ARG A 156 10.48 26.27 6.19
N ALA A 157 9.56 27.23 6.25
CA ALA A 157 8.96 27.66 7.51
C ALA A 157 7.89 26.66 7.97
N THR A 158 6.98 26.27 7.07
CA THR A 158 5.85 25.37 7.41
C THR A 158 6.16 23.88 7.20
N ARG A 159 7.25 23.55 6.50
CA ARG A 159 7.63 22.20 6.05
C ARG A 159 6.60 21.54 5.13
N VAL A 160 5.65 22.30 4.61
CA VAL A 160 4.68 21.81 3.63
C VAL A 160 5.42 21.46 2.33
N LEU A 161 5.16 20.26 1.85
CA LEU A 161 5.75 19.70 0.63
C LEU A 161 4.73 19.59 -0.49
N ILE A 162 5.15 20.06 -1.65
CA ILE A 162 4.40 19.92 -2.90
C ILE A 162 5.24 19.08 -3.83
N LEU A 163 4.65 17.97 -4.26
CA LEU A 163 5.25 17.05 -5.21
C LEU A 163 4.54 17.19 -6.55
N ARG A 164 5.28 17.03 -7.66
CA ARG A 164 4.68 16.93 -8.99
C ARG A 164 5.48 16.03 -9.92
N PHE A 165 4.81 15.07 -10.54
CA PHE A 165 5.42 14.20 -11.54
C PHE A 165 5.44 14.88 -12.91
N MET A 166 6.60 14.91 -13.55
CA MET A 166 6.81 15.47 -14.88
C MET A 166 7.40 14.41 -15.82
N ARG A 167 7.06 14.50 -17.11
CA ARG A 167 7.58 13.58 -18.14
C ARG A 167 8.89 14.06 -18.77
N ILE A 168 9.14 15.36 -18.73
CA ILE A 168 10.28 16.02 -19.36
C ILE A 168 11.06 16.76 -18.27
N LYS A 169 12.39 16.73 -18.33
CA LYS A 169 13.22 17.54 -17.43
C LYS A 169 13.03 19.00 -17.83
N PRO A 170 12.53 19.87 -16.96
CA PRO A 170 12.44 21.27 -17.28
C PRO A 170 13.85 21.87 -17.37
N LEU A 171 14.11 22.65 -18.41
CA LEU A 171 15.38 23.37 -18.60
C LEU A 171 15.51 24.57 -17.64
N SER A 172 14.36 25.13 -17.24
CA SER A 172 14.17 26.19 -16.25
C SER A 172 12.90 25.91 -15.44
N MET A 173 12.75 26.51 -14.26
CA MET A 173 11.60 26.24 -13.38
C MET A 173 10.26 26.43 -14.14
N PRO A 174 9.42 25.39 -14.27
CA PRO A 174 8.22 25.51 -15.08
C PRO A 174 7.24 26.48 -14.42
N LEU A 175 6.82 27.53 -15.12
CA LEU A 175 5.85 28.52 -14.63
C LEU A 175 4.59 27.88 -14.04
N SER A 176 4.13 26.77 -14.61
CA SER A 176 2.99 26.00 -14.10
C SER A 176 3.23 25.33 -12.75
N SER A 177 4.48 25.09 -12.35
CA SER A 177 4.85 24.57 -11.01
C SER A 177 4.96 25.69 -9.98
N LEU A 178 5.47 26.87 -10.39
CA LEU A 178 5.45 28.11 -9.61
C LEU A 178 4.03 28.55 -9.26
N ILE A 179 3.12 28.51 -10.25
CA ILE A 179 1.71 28.85 -10.05
C ILE A 179 1.07 27.90 -9.04
N ILE A 180 1.33 26.60 -9.12
CA ILE A 180 0.80 25.62 -8.15
C ILE A 180 1.36 25.88 -6.75
N ALA A 181 2.67 26.13 -6.63
CA ALA A 181 3.26 26.47 -5.35
C ALA A 181 2.62 27.73 -4.74
N ARG A 182 2.32 28.74 -5.57
CA ARG A 182 1.63 29.96 -5.16
C ARG A 182 0.16 29.74 -4.78
N THR A 183 -0.53 28.77 -5.38
CA THR A 183 -1.91 28.43 -5.01
C THR A 183 -2.00 27.59 -3.74
N PHE A 184 -0.97 26.82 -3.42
CA PHE A 184 -0.98 25.87 -2.30
C PHE A 184 -0.35 26.45 -1.03
N ILE A 185 0.58 27.40 -1.16
CA ILE A 185 1.16 28.14 -0.03
C ILE A 185 0.38 29.45 0.10
N PRO A 186 -0.43 29.63 1.17
CA PRO A 186 -1.32 30.79 1.32
C PRO A 186 -0.58 32.12 1.55
N LEU A 187 0.75 32.09 1.66
CA LEU A 187 1.59 33.24 1.98
C LEU A 187 2.17 33.84 0.69
N GLN A 188 2.33 35.17 0.64
CA GLN A 188 2.93 35.86 -0.49
C GLN A 188 4.36 35.36 -0.70
N LEU A 189 4.59 34.59 -1.78
CA LEU A 189 5.92 34.13 -2.17
C LEU A 189 6.81 35.35 -2.45
N ARG A 190 7.88 35.50 -1.66
CA ARG A 190 8.98 36.43 -1.99
C ARG A 190 9.96 35.67 -2.87
N ILE A 191 9.85 35.88 -4.18
CA ILE A 191 10.79 35.34 -5.15
C ILE A 191 11.99 36.30 -5.18
N TYR A 192 13.16 35.84 -4.76
CA TYR A 192 14.44 36.52 -4.93
C TYR A 192 15.22 35.86 -6.07
#